data_AF-A0A379VS92-F1
#
_entry.id   AF-A0A379VS92-F1
#
_cell.length_a   1.000
_cell.length_b   1.000
_cell.length_c   1.000
_cell.angle_alpha   90.00
_cell.angle_beta   90.00
_cell.angle_gamma   90.00
#
_symmetry.space_group_name_H-M   'P 1'
#
loop_
_entity.id
_entity.type
_entity.pdbx_description
1 polymer ?
#
loop_
_entity_poly.entity_id
_entity_poly.type
_entity_poly.pdbx_seq_one_letter_code
_entity_poly.pdbx_strand_id
1 'polypeptide(L)'
;MQRVPIYVLSANGERSPVNDHPLCLFNPQEDAQILEKEYGIPRRYLGTIMSPWAAKRLHEFGGDITKFRVVKVWPSILEQIAIAKTEPGDENNQDISALVGKVDIRKLEHHAQNDPDAYGYSGALCRANQGIMEFVEMFKAPIKVLHPC
;
A
#
# COMPACT_ATOMS: atom_id res chain seq x y z
N MET A 1 -14.39 1.24 12.39
CA MET A 1 -13.03 1.19 11.80
C MET A 1 -12.12 2.30 12.30
N GLN A 2 -12.50 3.59 12.20
CA GLN A 2 -11.64 4.73 12.60
C GLN A 2 -11.21 4.77 14.09
N ARG A 3 -11.73 3.85 14.94
CA ARG A 3 -11.37 3.70 16.35
C ARG A 3 -10.32 2.62 16.61
N VAL A 4 -9.87 1.92 15.57
CA VAL A 4 -8.80 0.92 15.66
C VAL A 4 -7.65 1.38 14.78
N PRO A 5 -6.45 1.58 15.33
CA PRO A 5 -5.30 2.02 14.55
C PRO A 5 -4.77 0.89 13.67
N ILE A 6 -4.10 1.27 12.59
CA ILE A 6 -3.22 0.40 11.81
C ILE A 6 -1.76 0.77 12.08
N TYR A 7 -0.87 -0.18 11.80
CA TYR A 7 0.57 0.02 11.92
C TYR A 7 1.18 -0.06 10.53
N VAL A 8 1.97 0.93 10.17
CA VAL A 8 2.51 1.04 8.81
C VAL A 8 4.00 1.32 8.85
N LEU A 9 4.69 0.88 7.79
CA LEU A 9 6.10 1.20 7.59
C LEU A 9 6.31 2.69 7.31
N SER A 10 7.44 3.18 7.79
CA SER A 10 7.99 4.49 7.49
C SER A 10 9.50 4.38 7.31
N ALA A 11 10.04 5.14 6.36
CA ALA A 11 11.45 5.19 6.01
C ALA A 11 11.83 6.64 5.70
N ASN A 12 12.99 7.11 6.16
CA ASN A 12 13.48 8.47 5.91
C ASN A 12 12.47 9.60 6.26
N GLY A 13 11.63 9.38 7.28
CA GLY A 13 10.60 10.35 7.69
C GLY A 13 9.32 10.32 6.85
N GLU A 14 9.28 9.51 5.80
CA GLU A 14 8.10 9.31 4.96
C GLU A 14 7.35 8.04 5.37
N ARG A 15 6.03 8.12 5.37
CA ARG A 15 5.15 6.96 5.58
C ARG A 15 5.01 6.20 4.26
N SER A 16 4.91 4.87 4.32
CA SER A 16 4.52 4.08 3.15
C SER A 16 3.25 4.67 2.53
N PRO A 17 3.28 5.02 1.23
CA PRO A 17 2.16 5.65 0.56
C PRO A 17 1.00 4.67 0.32
N VAL A 18 1.26 3.37 0.51
CA VAL A 18 0.29 2.28 0.39
C VAL A 18 0.02 1.58 1.71
N ASN A 19 0.36 2.20 2.86
CA ASN A 19 0.15 1.62 4.19
C ASN A 19 0.76 0.20 4.34
N ASP A 20 1.99 -0.03 3.89
CA ASP A 20 2.67 -1.33 4.01
C ASP A 20 2.63 -1.85 5.45
N HIS A 21 2.24 -3.13 5.60
CA HIS A 21 2.23 -3.80 6.90
C HIS A 21 3.65 -4.12 7.35
N PRO A 22 4.03 -3.88 8.62
CA PRO A 22 5.40 -4.11 9.08
C PRO A 22 5.92 -5.53 8.84
N LEU A 23 5.02 -6.51 8.86
CA LEU A 23 5.37 -7.90 8.61
C LEU A 23 5.77 -8.22 7.16
N CYS A 24 5.56 -7.30 6.20
CA CYS A 24 5.99 -7.51 4.81
C CYS A 24 7.51 -7.47 4.62
N LEU A 25 8.26 -7.07 5.65
CA LEU A 25 9.72 -7.10 5.67
C LEU A 25 10.32 -8.47 5.99
N PHE A 26 9.51 -9.41 6.49
CA PHE A 26 9.99 -10.72 6.95
C PHE A 26 9.71 -11.81 5.93
N ASN A 27 10.64 -12.74 5.82
CA ASN A 27 10.56 -13.89 4.94
C ASN A 27 9.82 -15.04 5.65
N PRO A 28 8.66 -15.51 5.15
CA PRO A 28 7.90 -16.60 5.78
C PRO A 28 8.63 -17.94 5.88
N GLN A 29 9.66 -18.17 5.04
CA GLN A 29 10.45 -19.39 5.04
C GLN A 29 11.56 -19.34 6.09
N GLU A 30 12.10 -18.15 6.36
CA GLU A 30 13.28 -17.96 7.22
C GLU A 30 12.87 -17.51 8.63
N ASP A 31 11.98 -16.52 8.72
CA ASP A 31 11.68 -15.81 9.97
C ASP A 31 10.50 -16.39 10.74
N ALA A 32 9.61 -17.14 10.08
CA ALA A 32 8.33 -17.55 10.66
C ALA A 32 8.47 -18.32 11.97
N GLN A 33 9.44 -19.23 12.05
CA GLN A 33 9.65 -20.04 13.25
C GLN A 33 10.16 -19.19 14.43
N ILE A 34 11.00 -18.19 14.15
CA ILE A 34 11.55 -17.28 15.17
C ILE A 34 10.42 -16.36 15.65
N LEU A 35 9.67 -15.75 14.72
CA LEU A 35 8.55 -14.86 15.03
C LEU A 35 7.44 -15.56 15.82
N GLU A 36 7.15 -16.82 15.52
CA GLU A 36 6.18 -17.61 16.27
C GLU A 36 6.66 -17.95 17.68
N LYS A 37 7.95 -18.33 17.84
CA LYS A 37 8.51 -18.71 19.15
C LYS A 37 8.75 -17.52 20.08
N GLU A 38 9.35 -16.45 19.57
CA GLU A 38 9.80 -15.32 20.39
C GLU A 38 8.69 -14.27 20.60
N TYR A 39 7.88 -14.04 19.57
CA TYR A 39 6.87 -12.97 19.57
C TYR A 39 5.44 -13.49 19.51
N GLY A 40 5.24 -14.80 19.40
CA GLY A 40 3.91 -15.41 19.32
C GLY A 40 3.15 -15.02 18.05
N ILE A 41 3.85 -14.65 16.96
CA ILE A 41 3.23 -14.24 15.69
C ILE A 41 3.04 -15.47 14.80
N PRO A 42 1.80 -15.91 14.53
CA PRO A 42 1.56 -17.05 13.67
C PRO A 42 2.02 -16.82 12.23
N ARG A 43 2.58 -17.87 11.61
CA ARG A 43 3.05 -17.85 10.21
C ARG A 43 2.04 -17.30 9.19
N ARG A 44 0.74 -17.50 9.42
CA ARG A 44 -0.34 -17.01 8.54
C ARG A 44 -0.34 -15.49 8.35
N TYR A 45 0.28 -14.71 9.26
CA TYR A 45 0.34 -13.25 9.14
C TYR A 45 1.53 -12.74 8.33
N LEU A 46 2.45 -13.62 7.90
CA LEU A 46 3.63 -13.25 7.11
C LEU A 46 3.36 -13.29 5.59
N GLY A 47 2.12 -13.52 5.16
CA GLY A 47 1.76 -13.60 3.74
C GLY A 47 1.64 -12.25 3.01
N THR A 48 2.00 -11.14 3.66
CA THR A 48 1.88 -9.80 3.07
C THR A 48 2.99 -9.55 2.06
N ILE A 49 2.63 -9.08 0.86
CA ILE A 49 3.60 -8.74 -0.19
C ILE A 49 4.15 -7.34 0.07
N MET A 50 5.46 -7.19 -0.08
CA MET A 50 6.15 -5.91 -0.02
C MET A 50 5.81 -5.04 -1.22
N SER A 51 5.40 -3.79 -0.99
CA SER A 51 5.15 -2.85 -2.10
C SER A 51 6.43 -2.47 -2.85
N PRO A 52 6.34 -1.96 -4.10
CA PRO A 52 7.50 -1.43 -4.81
C PRO A 52 8.22 -0.31 -4.05
N TRP A 53 7.48 0.52 -3.30
CA TRP A 53 8.07 1.54 -2.43
C TRP A 53 8.90 0.91 -1.31
N ALA A 54 8.36 -0.08 -0.59
CA ALA A 54 9.10 -0.75 0.48
C ALA A 54 10.32 -1.52 -0.06
N ALA A 55 10.19 -2.19 -1.22
CA ALA A 55 11.27 -2.91 -1.88
C ALA A 55 12.43 -2.00 -2.28
N LYS A 56 12.14 -0.82 -2.86
CA LYS A 56 13.15 0.19 -3.18
C LYS A 56 13.92 0.61 -1.92
N ARG A 57 13.22 0.90 -0.83
CA ARG A 57 13.83 1.35 0.44
C ARG A 57 14.69 0.26 1.07
N LEU A 58 14.22 -0.99 1.05
CA LEU A 58 15.00 -2.12 1.53
C LEU A 58 16.32 -2.28 0.76
N HIS A 59 16.27 -2.10 -0.57
CA HIS A 59 17.47 -2.12 -1.41
C HIS A 59 18.42 -0.95 -1.08
N GLU A 60 17.90 0.28 -0.96
CA GLU A 60 18.67 1.47 -0.54
C GLU A 60 19.29 1.31 0.86
N PHE A 61 18.64 0.55 1.74
CA PHE A 61 19.12 0.23 3.07
C PHE A 61 20.13 -0.91 3.11
N GLY A 62 20.39 -1.58 1.99
CA GLY A 62 21.30 -2.72 1.91
C GLY A 62 20.73 -3.99 2.54
N GLY A 63 19.41 -4.15 2.53
CA GLY A 63 18.71 -5.26 3.20
C GLY A 63 18.47 -5.04 4.70
N ASP A 64 18.89 -3.91 5.25
CA ASP A 64 18.75 -3.63 6.69
C ASP A 64 17.32 -3.18 7.04
N ILE A 65 16.51 -4.13 7.49
CA ILE A 65 15.13 -3.88 7.92
C ILE A 65 15.03 -2.98 9.17
N THR A 66 16.11 -2.84 9.96
CA THR A 66 16.12 -2.05 11.20
C THR A 66 16.05 -0.54 10.95
N LYS A 67 16.34 -0.11 9.72
CA LYS A 67 16.20 1.29 9.28
C LYS A 67 14.75 1.70 9.04
N PHE A 68 13.83 0.74 8.91
CA PHE A 68 12.41 1.03 8.89
C PHE A 68 11.90 1.36 10.29
N ARG A 69 10.94 2.28 10.35
CA ARG A 69 10.17 2.60 11.55
C ARG A 69 8.74 2.12 11.37
N VAL A 70 8.09 1.80 12.48
CA VAL A 70 6.66 1.50 12.50
C VAL A 70 5.94 2.69 13.11
N VAL A 71 4.98 3.25 12.37
CA VAL A 71 4.17 4.37 12.84
C VAL A 71 2.72 3.93 13.00
N LYS A 72 2.10 4.41 14.08
CA LYS A 72 0.68 4.18 14.38
C LYS A 72 -0.17 5.19 13.61
N VAL A 73 -1.12 4.71 12.84
CA VAL A 73 -1.99 5.55 12.00
C VAL A 73 -3.45 5.22 12.28
N TRP A 74 -4.28 6.26 12.36
CA TRP A 74 -5.71 6.09 12.57
C TRP A 74 -6.43 6.13 11.21
N PRO A 75 -7.22 5.10 10.87
CA PRO A 75 -8.02 5.11 9.66
C PRO A 75 -8.93 6.34 9.61
N SER A 76 -9.04 6.94 8.42
CA SER A 76 -9.77 8.19 8.20
C SER A 76 -10.51 8.16 6.87
N ILE A 77 -11.82 8.39 6.90
CA ILE A 77 -12.63 8.56 5.69
C ILE A 77 -12.25 9.88 5.01
N LEU A 78 -12.17 10.96 5.80
CA LEU A 78 -11.91 12.31 5.31
C LEU A 78 -10.53 12.42 4.65
N GLU A 79 -9.51 11.84 5.27
CA GLU A 79 -8.14 11.86 4.74
C GLU A 79 -7.86 10.68 3.80
N GLN A 80 -8.85 9.81 3.57
CA GLN A 80 -8.73 8.58 2.80
C GLN A 80 -7.52 7.72 3.23
N ILE A 81 -7.45 7.37 4.50
CA ILE A 81 -6.39 6.53 5.09
C ILE A 81 -7.01 5.22 5.55
N ALA A 82 -6.59 4.11 4.96
CA ALA A 82 -7.14 2.77 5.16
C ALA A 82 -8.65 2.65 4.88
N ILE A 83 -9.30 3.73 4.49
CA ILE A 83 -10.69 3.78 4.08
C ILE A 83 -10.74 4.63 2.83
N ALA A 84 -11.11 4.04 1.71
CA ALA A 84 -11.27 4.78 0.45
C ALA A 84 -12.60 4.42 -0.19
N LYS A 85 -13.19 5.39 -0.86
CA LYS A 85 -14.39 5.22 -1.66
C LYS A 85 -14.04 5.45 -3.11
N THR A 86 -14.48 4.56 -3.97
CA THR A 86 -14.37 4.68 -5.42
C THR A 86 -15.76 4.51 -6.03
N GLU A 87 -16.05 5.35 -7.00
CA GLU A 87 -17.32 5.36 -7.73
C GLU A 87 -17.01 5.13 -9.22
N PRO A 88 -17.89 4.42 -9.95
CA PRO A 88 -17.74 4.25 -11.38
C PRO A 88 -17.92 5.60 -12.06
N GLY A 89 -17.00 5.90 -12.98
CA GLY A 89 -17.23 6.93 -13.98
C GLY A 89 -17.95 6.34 -15.19
N ASP A 90 -18.41 7.18 -16.10
CA ASP A 90 -18.92 6.71 -17.39
C ASP A 90 -17.83 5.98 -18.20
N GLU A 91 -18.20 5.07 -19.11
CA GLU A 91 -17.26 4.23 -19.89
C GLU A 91 -16.13 5.02 -20.58
N ASN A 92 -16.44 6.26 -20.97
CA ASN A 92 -15.55 7.20 -21.65
C ASN A 92 -14.59 7.94 -20.69
N ASN A 93 -14.94 8.07 -19.41
CA ASN A 93 -14.25 8.92 -18.44
C ASN A 93 -13.67 8.16 -17.25
N GLN A 94 -13.96 6.87 -17.09
CA GLN A 94 -13.41 6.08 -16.00
C GLN A 94 -11.95 5.68 -16.29
N ASP A 95 -11.04 6.37 -15.60
CA ASP A 95 -9.62 6.06 -15.56
C ASP A 95 -9.32 5.07 -14.41
N ILE A 96 -8.60 3.99 -14.74
CA ILE A 96 -8.15 2.98 -13.78
C ILE A 96 -7.27 3.61 -12.69
N SER A 97 -6.69 4.79 -12.95
CA SER A 97 -5.90 5.53 -11.96
C SER A 97 -6.65 5.88 -10.67
N ALA A 98 -7.98 5.94 -10.69
CA ALA A 98 -8.78 6.08 -9.47
C ALA A 98 -8.67 4.87 -8.53
N LEU A 99 -8.40 3.67 -9.07
CA LEU A 99 -8.20 2.44 -8.28
C LEU A 99 -6.74 2.21 -7.93
N VAL A 100 -5.85 2.28 -8.92
CA VAL A 100 -4.44 1.85 -8.76
C VAL A 100 -3.48 3.00 -8.55
N GLY A 101 -3.84 4.22 -8.97
CA GLY A 101 -2.92 5.36 -9.06
C GLY A 101 -2.34 5.54 -10.45
N LYS A 102 -1.41 6.48 -10.60
CA LYS A 102 -0.69 6.72 -11.88
C LYS A 102 0.63 7.42 -11.63
N VAL A 103 1.51 7.40 -12.64
CA VAL A 103 2.74 8.19 -12.64
C VAL A 103 2.42 9.68 -12.46
N ASP A 104 3.10 10.35 -11.54
CA ASP A 104 3.00 11.80 -11.33
C ASP A 104 4.03 12.51 -12.20
N ILE A 105 3.56 13.26 -13.20
CA ILE A 105 4.41 13.98 -14.16
C ILE A 105 5.38 14.92 -13.45
N ARG A 106 4.99 15.51 -12.31
CA ARG A 106 5.86 16.43 -11.55
C ARG A 106 7.06 15.71 -10.93
N LYS A 107 6.92 14.42 -10.64
CA LYS A 107 8.01 13.61 -10.07
C LYS A 107 8.96 13.09 -11.15
N LEU A 108 8.58 13.15 -12.43
CA LEU A 108 9.44 12.73 -13.55
C LEU A 108 10.65 13.63 -13.77
N GLU A 109 10.66 14.83 -13.17
CA GLU A 109 11.85 15.70 -13.14
C GLU A 109 12.97 15.12 -12.26
N HIS A 110 12.64 14.27 -11.29
CA HIS A 110 13.58 13.72 -10.31
C HIS A 110 13.70 12.19 -10.35
N HIS A 111 12.73 11.51 -10.95
CA HIS A 111 12.63 10.06 -10.95
C HIS A 111 12.31 9.53 -12.36
N ALA A 112 12.85 8.37 -12.69
CA ALA A 112 12.48 7.68 -13.93
C ALA A 112 11.00 7.24 -13.89
N GLN A 113 10.36 7.09 -15.05
CA GLN A 113 8.94 6.71 -15.13
C GLN A 113 8.63 5.35 -14.47
N ASN A 114 9.60 4.44 -14.47
CA ASN A 114 9.50 3.12 -13.84
C ASN A 114 9.92 3.11 -12.36
N ASP A 115 10.33 4.25 -11.80
CA ASP A 115 10.70 4.38 -10.39
C ASP A 115 9.43 4.37 -9.51
N PRO A 116 9.35 3.52 -8.48
CA PRO A 116 8.25 3.55 -7.50
C PRO A 116 7.95 4.95 -6.94
N ASP A 117 8.98 5.79 -6.77
CA ASP A 117 8.80 7.13 -6.23
C ASP A 117 8.13 8.09 -7.20
N ALA A 118 8.25 7.86 -8.52
CA ALA A 118 7.52 8.60 -9.55
C ALA A 118 6.01 8.30 -9.53
N TYR A 119 5.61 7.21 -8.88
CA TYR A 119 4.21 6.79 -8.86
C TYR A 119 3.39 7.57 -7.81
N GLY A 120 2.22 8.04 -8.24
CA GLY A 120 1.19 8.61 -7.40
C GLY A 120 0.26 7.51 -6.88
N TYR A 121 0.52 7.03 -5.67
CA TYR A 121 -0.29 6.04 -4.96
C TYR A 121 -1.61 6.61 -4.40
N SER A 122 -2.29 7.44 -5.18
CA SER A 122 -3.58 8.05 -4.81
C SER A 122 -4.78 7.14 -5.07
N GLY A 123 -4.58 5.99 -5.71
CA GLY A 123 -5.64 5.04 -6.03
C GLY A 123 -6.31 4.46 -4.78
N ALA A 124 -7.61 4.19 -4.88
CA ALA A 124 -8.42 3.68 -3.77
C ALA A 124 -7.85 2.39 -3.16
N LEU A 125 -7.27 1.48 -3.96
CA LEU A 125 -6.63 0.26 -3.47
C LEU A 125 -5.38 0.57 -2.62
N CYS A 126 -4.56 1.53 -3.06
CA CYS A 126 -3.40 1.99 -2.33
C CYS A 126 -3.80 2.63 -0.99
N ARG A 127 -4.79 3.53 -1.04
CA ARG A 127 -5.25 4.29 0.12
C ARG A 127 -5.99 3.43 1.14
N ALA A 128 -6.78 2.46 0.69
CA ALA A 128 -7.55 1.56 1.53
C ALA A 128 -6.76 0.35 2.06
N ASN A 129 -5.50 0.16 1.68
CA ASN A 129 -4.71 -0.97 2.16
C ASN A 129 -4.63 -1.00 3.71
N GLN A 130 -4.59 -2.21 4.27
CA GLN A 130 -4.88 -2.53 5.68
C GLN A 130 -6.27 -2.10 6.16
N GLY A 131 -7.21 -1.89 5.23
CA GLY A 131 -8.55 -1.50 5.61
C GLY A 131 -9.64 -1.84 4.62
N ILE A 132 -10.53 -0.88 4.34
CA ILE A 132 -11.75 -1.12 3.57
C ILE A 132 -11.83 -0.16 2.39
N MET A 133 -12.06 -0.72 1.21
CA MET A 133 -12.42 0.03 0.02
C MET A 133 -13.91 -0.17 -0.25
N GLU A 134 -14.66 0.93 -0.35
CA GLU A 134 -16.03 0.91 -0.86
C GLU A 134 -16.00 1.14 -2.37
N PHE A 135 -16.41 0.13 -3.14
CA PHE A 135 -16.63 0.26 -4.58
C PHE A 135 -18.13 0.36 -4.84
N VAL A 136 -18.61 1.59 -4.90
CA VAL A 136 -20.02 1.88 -5.17
C VAL A 136 -20.37 1.39 -6.57
N GLU A 137 -21.51 0.71 -6.72
CA GLU A 137 -22.02 0.28 -8.04
C GLU A 137 -20.98 -0.44 -8.93
N MET A 138 -20.11 -1.27 -8.33
CA MET A 138 -19.01 -1.97 -9.03
C MET A 138 -19.44 -2.67 -10.32
N PHE A 139 -20.67 -3.23 -10.37
CA PHE A 139 -21.20 -3.91 -11.56
C PHE A 139 -21.55 -3.00 -12.73
N LYS A 140 -21.61 -1.67 -12.52
CA LYS A 140 -21.71 -0.67 -13.59
C LYS A 140 -20.35 -0.26 -14.13
N ALA A 141 -19.26 -0.63 -13.47
CA ALA A 141 -17.93 -0.29 -13.93
C ALA A 141 -17.58 -1.08 -15.22
N PRO A 142 -16.88 -0.47 -16.19
CA PRO A 142 -16.40 -1.15 -17.38
C PRO A 142 -15.49 -2.35 -17.02
N ILE A 143 -15.54 -3.43 -17.80
CA ILE A 143 -14.74 -4.65 -17.55
C ILE A 143 -13.24 -4.35 -17.41
N LYS A 144 -12.71 -3.40 -18.21
CA LYS A 144 -11.31 -2.95 -18.15
C LYS A 144 -10.88 -2.44 -16.76
N VAL A 145 -11.81 -1.95 -15.96
CA VAL A 145 -11.57 -1.44 -14.60
C VAL A 145 -11.55 -2.57 -13.57
N LEU A 146 -12.30 -3.65 -13.82
CA LEU A 146 -12.37 -4.82 -12.92
C LEU A 146 -11.18 -5.77 -13.11
N HIS A 147 -10.51 -5.70 -14.27
CA HIS A 147 -9.31 -6.46 -14.59
C HIS A 147 -8.13 -5.52 -14.89
N PRO A 148 -7.59 -4.82 -13.88
CA PRO A 148 -6.37 -4.04 -14.04
C PRO A 148 -5.17 -4.99 -14.10
N CYS A 149 -4.92 -5.57 -15.28
CA CYS A 149 -3.74 -6.39 -15.57
C CYS A 149 -2.79 -5.61 -16.49
#